data_AF-A0A6G4TTN8-F1
#
_entry.id   AF-A0A6G4TTN8-F1
#
_cell.length_a   1.000
_cell.length_b   1.000
_cell.length_c   1.000
_cell.angle_alpha   90.00
_cell.angle_beta   90.00
_cell.angle_gamma   90.00
#
_symmetry.space_group_name_H-M   'P 1'
#
loop_
_entity.id
_entity.type
_entity.pdbx_description
1 polymer ?
#
loop_
_entity_poly.entity_id
_entity_poly.type
_entity_poly.pdbx_seq_one_letter_code
_entity_poly.pdbx_strand_id
1 'polypeptide(L)' 'MPDMYNGRPLPERSPVLEDIHYRLYDQRTGAVLSINTTNCLDVLVKDVIDTCARHPEAELVAVQYDGPAWDTGGR' A
#
# COMPACT_ATOMS: atom_id res chain seq x y z
N MET A 1 -16.75 -16.76 -8.95
CA MET A 1 -17.23 -15.48 -9.52
C MET A 1 -16.21 -14.43 -9.14
N PRO A 2 -15.75 -13.57 -10.07
CA PRO A 2 -14.83 -12.48 -9.74
C PRO A 2 -15.51 -11.51 -8.78
N ASP A 3 -14.78 -11.02 -7.78
CA ASP A 3 -15.29 -9.97 -6.90
C ASP A 3 -15.54 -8.70 -7.72
N MET A 4 -16.62 -7.98 -7.42
CA MET A 4 -17.00 -6.77 -8.14
C MET A 4 -16.87 -5.56 -7.23
N TYR A 5 -16.28 -4.46 -7.72
CA TYR A 5 -16.26 -3.17 -7.04
C TYR A 5 -16.70 -2.06 -7.99
N ASN A 6 -17.72 -1.30 -7.59
CA ASN A 6 -18.32 -0.23 -8.39
C ASN A 6 -18.72 -0.65 -9.83
N GLY A 7 -19.30 -1.84 -9.97
CA GLY A 7 -19.72 -2.39 -11.28
C GLY A 7 -18.58 -2.87 -12.18
N ARG A 8 -17.33 -2.83 -11.72
CA ARG A 8 -16.16 -3.33 -12.44
C ARG A 8 -15.66 -4.62 -11.78
N PRO A 9 -15.23 -5.62 -12.57
CA PRO A 9 -14.57 -6.79 -12.03
C PRO A 9 -13.27 -6.37 -11.36
N LEU A 10 -13.07 -6.79 -10.13
CA LEU A 10 -11.79 -6.69 -9.46
C LEU A 10 -10.79 -7.59 -10.20
N PRO A 11 -9.54 -7.13 -10.36
CA PRO A 11 -8.50 -7.96 -10.93
C PRO A 11 -8.37 -9.27 -10.13
N GLU A 12 -8.00 -10.33 -10.84
CA GLU A 12 -7.87 -11.66 -10.25
C GLU A 12 -6.84 -11.61 -9.11
N ARG A 13 -7.26 -12.03 -7.90
CA ARG A 13 -6.40 -12.07 -6.71
C ARG A 13 -5.44 -13.26 -6.77
N SER A 14 -4.66 -13.37 -7.84
CA SER A 14 -3.53 -14.28 -7.86
C SER A 14 -2.39 -13.65 -7.06
N PRO A 15 -1.71 -14.38 -6.16
CA PRO A 15 -0.47 -13.89 -5.59
C PRO A 15 0.46 -13.56 -6.75
N VAL A 16 0.88 -12.29 -6.82
CA VAL A 16 1.98 -11.90 -7.69
C VAL A 16 3.19 -12.59 -7.09
N LEU A 17 3.92 -13.41 -7.86
CA LEU A 17 5.11 -14.10 -7.36
C LEU A 17 6.22 -13.13 -6.92
N GLU A 18 6.05 -11.85 -7.20
CA GLU A 18 6.95 -10.76 -6.88
C GLU A 18 6.50 -10.03 -5.60
N ASP A 19 7.48 -9.70 -4.76
CA ASP A 19 7.25 -8.89 -3.58
C ASP A 19 6.81 -7.48 -3.98
N ILE A 20 5.73 -7.00 -3.37
CA ILE A 20 5.23 -5.63 -3.47
C ILE A 20 5.91 -4.82 -2.37
N HIS A 21 6.91 -4.03 -2.72
CA HIS A 21 7.46 -2.99 -1.85
C HIS A 21 6.58 -1.75 -1.95
N TYR A 22 6.09 -1.24 -0.83
CA TYR A 22 5.23 -0.05 -0.85
C TYR A 22 5.45 0.86 0.36
N ARG A 23 5.02 2.11 0.19
CA ARG A 23 5.01 3.12 1.25
C ARG A 23 3.64 3.77 1.34
N LEU A 24 3.24 4.08 2.56
CA LEU A 24 2.05 4.86 2.86
C LEU A 24 2.47 6.27 3.22
N TYR A 25 1.89 7.25 2.54
CA TYR A 25 2.17 8.67 2.74
C TYR A 25 0.91 9.41 3.17
N ASP A 26 1.09 10.46 3.95
CA ASP A 26 0.13 11.56 3.99
C ASP A 26 0.39 12.48 2.78
N GLN A 27 -0.53 12.50 1.82
CA GLN A 27 -0.45 13.32 0.61
C GLN A 27 -0.37 14.81 0.92
N ARG A 28 -0.93 15.25 2.05
CA ARG A 28 -0.96 16.68 2.41
C ARG A 28 0.40 17.19 2.87
N THR A 29 1.12 16.37 3.63
CA THR A 29 2.38 16.76 4.28
C THR A 29 3.61 16.14 3.63
N GLY A 30 3.42 15.09 2.81
CA GLY A 30 4.50 14.26 2.28
C GLY A 30 5.13 13.34 3.32
N ALA A 31 4.59 13.26 4.54
CA ALA A 31 5.13 12.43 5.59
C ALA A 31 4.95 10.94 5.28
N VAL A 32 5.99 10.14 5.51
CA VAL A 32 5.92 8.68 5.42
C VAL A 32 5.28 8.15 6.71
N LEU A 33 4.16 7.46 6.58
CA LEU A 33 3.40 6.89 7.69
C LEU A 33 3.69 5.40 7.89
N SER A 34 3.93 4.66 6.81
CA SER A 34 4.28 3.24 6.86
C SER A 34 5.18 2.85 5.70
N ILE A 35 6.02 1.84 5.92
CA ILE A 35 6.92 1.25 4.94
C ILE A 35 6.81 -0.26 5.12
N ASN A 36 6.50 -0.99 4.04
CA ASN A 36 6.34 -2.43 4.14
C ASN A 36 6.67 -3.17 2.85
N THR A 37 6.74 -4.49 2.93
CA THR A 37 6.93 -5.39 1.80
C THR A 37 6.03 -6.61 1.99
N THR A 38 5.27 -6.97 0.96
CA THR A 38 4.40 -8.14 0.99
C THR A 38 4.18 -8.68 -0.41
N ASN A 39 3.90 -9.97 -0.54
CA ASN A 39 3.41 -10.58 -1.77
C ASN A 39 1.88 -10.81 -1.75
N CYS A 40 1.20 -10.27 -0.72
CA CYS A 40 -0.22 -10.47 -0.50
C CYS A 40 -0.97 -9.14 -0.43
N LEU A 41 -1.91 -8.93 -1.35
CA LEU A 41 -2.69 -7.70 -1.41
C LEU A 41 -3.53 -7.47 -0.14
N ASP A 42 -4.01 -8.53 0.50
CA ASP A 42 -4.80 -8.42 1.73
C ASP A 42 -3.96 -7.85 2.90
N VAL A 43 -2.65 -8.11 2.92
CA VAL A 43 -1.72 -7.54 3.91
C VAL A 43 -1.54 -6.04 3.67
N LEU A 44 -1.39 -5.61 2.41
CA LEU A 44 -1.33 -4.19 2.05
C LEU A 44 -2.61 -3.46 2.45
N VAL A 45 -3.78 -4.04 2.12
CA VAL A 45 -5.08 -3.44 2.47
C VAL A 45 -5.24 -3.32 3.98
N LYS A 46 -4.83 -4.35 4.74
CA LYS A 46 -4.86 -4.30 6.20
C LYS A 46 -3.96 -3.18 6.75
N ASP A 47 -2.74 -3.04 6.24
CA ASP A 47 -1.81 -1.98 6.67
C ASP A 47 -2.36 -0.58 6.37
N VAL A 48 -3.03 -0.41 5.21
CA VAL A 48 -3.75 0.84 4.87
C VAL A 48 -4.83 1.14 5.91
N ILE A 49 -5.69 0.16 6.23
CA ILE A 49 -6.77 0.34 7.22
C ILE A 49 -6.22 0.68 8.60
N ASP A 50 -5.22 -0.07 9.08
CA ASP A 50 -4.60 0.14 10.39
C ASP A 50 -3.88 1.49 10.45
N THR A 51 -3.32 1.97 9.34
CA THR A 51 -2.66 3.28 9.27
C THR A 51 -3.66 4.43 9.19
N CYS A 52 -4.77 4.28 8.45
CA CYS A 52 -5.89 5.23 8.49
C CYS A 52 -6.48 5.36 9.90
N ALA A 53 -6.59 4.25 10.65
CA ALA A 53 -7.08 4.28 12.02
C ALA A 53 -6.13 5.02 12.98
N ARG A 54 -4.82 5.00 12.73
CA ARG A 54 -3.80 5.70 13.51
C ARG A 54 -3.64 7.18 13.12
N HIS A 55 -3.96 7.52 11.87
CA HIS A 55 -3.83 8.86 11.29
C HIS A 55 -5.13 9.27 10.59
N PRO A 56 -6.25 9.44 11.33
CA PRO A 56 -7.56 9.75 10.75
C PRO A 56 -7.60 11.08 9.99
N GLU A 57 -6.65 11.97 10.24
CA GLU A 57 -6.49 13.27 9.59
C GLU A 57 -5.67 13.23 8.28
N ALA A 58 -4.96 12.12 8.02
CA ALA A 58 -4.07 12.00 6.87
C ALA A 58 -4.84 11.69 5.58
N GLU A 59 -4.39 12.28 4.46
CA GLU A 59 -4.87 11.89 3.14
C GLU A 59 -3.97 10.78 2.60
N LEU A 60 -4.38 9.53 2.83
CA LEU A 60 -3.48 8.39 2.73
C LEU A 60 -3.29 7.92 1.28
N VAL A 61 -2.04 7.84 0.84
CA VAL A 61 -1.67 7.32 -0.49
C VAL A 61 -0.69 6.17 -0.34
N ALA A 62 -1.02 5.03 -0.95
CA ALA A 62 -0.12 3.88 -1.07
C ALA A 62 0.57 3.90 -2.44
N VAL A 63 1.91 3.86 -2.44
CA VAL A 63 2.71 3.85 -3.68
C VAL A 63 3.63 2.64 -3.69
N GLN A 64 3.58 1.87 -4.77
CA GLN A 64 4.53 0.79 -5.03
C GLN A 64 5.89 1.36 -5.45
N TYR A 65 6.97 0.75 -4.97
CA TYR A 65 8.34 1.10 -5.31
C TYR A 65 9.06 -0.08 -5.95
N ASP A 66 9.84 0.19 -7.00
CA ASP A 66 10.67 -0.82 -7.70
C ASP A 66 11.98 -1.16 -6.94
N GLY A 67 12.11 -0.72 -5.68
CA GLY A 67 13.30 -0.89 -4.85
C GLY A 67 12.92 -1.08 -3.37
N PRO A 68 13.91 -1.19 -2.45
CA PRO A 68 13.63 -1.42 -1.04
C PRO A 68 12.70 -0.33 -0.50
N ALA A 69 11.70 -0.76 0.26
CA ALA A 69 10.71 0.14 0.82
C ALA A 69 11.36 1.14 1.81
N TRP A 70 12.51 0.82 2.41
CA TRP A 70 13.30 1.75 3.22
C TRP A 70 14.22 2.64 2.37
N ASP A 71 14.50 3.84 2.87
CA ASP A 71 15.55 4.69 2.31
C ASP A 71 16.90 3.97 2.42
N THR A 72 17.65 3.92 1.32
CA THR A 72 19.02 3.37 1.29
C THR A 72 20.08 4.41 1.65
N GLY A 73 19.68 5.61 2.08
CA GLY A 73 20.61 6.64 2.54
C GLY A 73 21.39 7.26 1.38
N GLY A 74 20.69 7.56 0.28
CA GLY A 74 21.23 8.35 -0.82
C GLY A 74 21.28 9.82 -0.42
N ARG A 75 22.41 10.23 0.15
CA ARG A 75 22.75 11.63 0.41
C ARG A 75 23.01 12.41 -0.87
#